data_AF-A0A1I4I0L0-F1
#
_entry.id   AF-A0A1I4I0L0-F1
#
_cell.length_a   1.000
_cell.length_b   1.000
_cell.length_c   1.000
_cell.angle_alpha   90.00
_cell.angle_beta   90.00
_cell.angle_gamma   90.00
#
_symmetry.space_group_name_H-M   'P 1'
#
loop_
_entity.id
_entity.type
_entity.pdbx_description
1 polymer ?
#
loop_
_entity_poly.entity_id
_entity_poly.type
_entity_poly.pdbx_seq_one_letter_code
_entity_poly.pdbx_strand_id
1 'polypeptide(L)'
;MHNKQQDELMASESPTINFYLKPGRLSDILALIQILAYDKLAKRTHDGLKAQLRRDPLTASTWTDIGQQHPELFRVLEAEKHSSGQKTVALIARFVQEGILPDNANEPPKSPPLSPDQTNNLINLAIQLHDREVQRRDRWKTVIVPMVVAIIAAGASIVGAIISTSKNESIVKNSISESTRSSTATQNQESEKSDLAIPEEQAIIEKQKNKEDGSSANSKIVPNKS
;
A
#
# COMPACT_ATOMS: atom_id res chain seq x y z
N MET A 1 -29.97 36.29 -20.55
CA MET A 1 -30.17 35.90 -19.13
C MET A 1 -30.14 34.38 -19.02
N HIS A 2 -28.98 33.76 -19.25
CA HIS A 2 -28.77 32.32 -19.20
C HIS A 2 -27.35 32.04 -18.70
N ASN A 3 -27.22 31.05 -17.82
CA ASN A 3 -25.98 30.41 -17.35
C ASN A 3 -25.00 31.24 -16.52
N LYS A 4 -25.37 31.54 -15.27
CA LYS A 4 -24.38 31.74 -14.19
C LYS A 4 -24.47 30.70 -13.06
N GLN A 5 -25.54 29.90 -13.02
CA GLN A 5 -25.74 28.86 -11.99
C GLN A 5 -25.17 27.48 -12.38
N GLN A 6 -24.74 27.28 -13.64
CA GLN A 6 -24.18 25.99 -14.08
C GLN A 6 -22.65 25.89 -13.90
N ASP A 7 -21.93 27.02 -13.95
CA ASP A 7 -20.47 27.03 -13.73
C ASP A 7 -20.09 26.82 -12.26
N GLU A 8 -20.99 27.11 -11.33
CA GLU A 8 -20.76 26.89 -9.88
C GLU A 8 -21.04 25.44 -9.44
N LEU A 9 -21.75 24.66 -10.28
CA LEU A 9 -22.05 23.24 -10.02
C LEU A 9 -20.95 22.28 -10.47
N MET A 10 -19.95 22.76 -11.23
CA MET A 10 -18.84 21.93 -11.74
C MET A 10 -17.54 22.05 -10.91
N ALA A 11 -17.49 22.94 -9.92
CA ALA A 11 -16.26 23.22 -9.14
C ALA A 11 -16.14 22.43 -7.81
N SER A 12 -17.06 21.51 -7.51
CA SER A 12 -17.10 20.76 -6.25
C SER A 12 -16.76 19.27 -6.38
N GLU A 13 -16.11 18.84 -7.46
CA GLU A 13 -15.43 17.54 -7.46
C GLU A 13 -14.04 17.70 -6.83
N SER A 14 -14.00 17.98 -5.54
CA SER A 14 -12.77 17.83 -4.76
C SER A 14 -12.33 16.37 -4.91
N PRO A 15 -11.11 16.10 -5.44
CA PRO A 15 -10.63 14.74 -5.60
C PRO A 15 -10.76 14.04 -4.25
N THR A 16 -11.40 12.88 -4.21
CA THR A 16 -11.55 12.10 -2.99
C THR A 16 -10.15 11.70 -2.51
N ILE A 17 -9.59 12.52 -1.60
CA ILE A 17 -8.25 12.31 -1.07
C ILE A 17 -8.28 11.00 -0.28
N ASN A 18 -7.71 9.94 -0.85
CA ASN A 18 -7.58 8.65 -0.17
C ASN A 18 -6.59 8.78 0.99
N PHE A 19 -7.08 9.07 2.18
CA PHE A 19 -6.26 9.27 3.39
C PHE A 19 -5.39 8.06 3.72
N TYR A 20 -5.84 6.86 3.38
CA TYR A 20 -5.13 5.59 3.55
C TYR A 20 -3.79 5.49 2.82
N LEU A 21 -3.63 6.19 1.69
CA LEU A 21 -2.47 6.04 0.80
C LEU A 21 -1.30 6.97 1.14
N LYS A 22 -1.43 7.76 2.21
CA LYS A 22 -0.34 8.61 2.71
C LYS A 22 0.79 7.73 3.26
N PRO A 23 2.06 7.98 2.88
CA PRO A 23 3.19 7.19 3.37
C PRO A 23 3.29 7.30 4.88
N GLY A 24 3.47 6.17 5.58
CA GLY A 24 3.51 6.13 7.05
C GLY A 24 2.15 6.14 7.75
N ARG A 25 1.03 6.26 7.01
CA ARG A 25 -0.31 6.33 7.61
C ARG A 25 -0.69 5.09 8.39
N LEU A 26 -0.40 3.92 7.83
CA LEU A 26 -0.68 2.65 8.50
C LEU A 26 0.05 2.56 9.86
N SER A 27 1.31 3.03 9.93
CA SER A 27 2.08 3.03 11.19
C SER A 27 1.42 3.89 12.27
N ASP A 28 0.95 5.09 11.91
CA ASP A 28 0.22 5.95 12.85
C ASP A 28 -1.10 5.31 13.32
N ILE A 29 -1.87 4.69 12.41
CA ILE A 29 -3.12 3.97 12.75
C ILE A 29 -2.84 2.82 13.71
N LEU A 30 -1.84 1.99 13.43
CA LEU A 30 -1.49 0.85 14.27
C LEU A 30 -1.04 1.28 15.67
N ALA A 31 -0.24 2.35 15.76
CA ALA A 31 0.17 2.93 17.04
C ALA A 31 -1.04 3.43 17.84
N LEU A 32 -2.00 4.08 17.17
CA LEU A 32 -3.22 4.58 17.81
C LEU A 32 -4.12 3.43 18.31
N ILE A 33 -4.27 2.36 17.52
CA ILE A 33 -4.99 1.15 17.93
C ILE A 33 -4.34 0.54 19.19
N GLN A 34 -3.03 0.32 19.18
CA GLN A 34 -2.33 -0.32 20.28
C GLN A 34 -2.51 0.43 21.59
N ILE A 35 -2.33 1.76 21.57
CA ILE A 35 -2.50 2.57 22.77
C ILE A 35 -3.95 2.55 23.24
N LEU A 36 -4.90 2.87 22.37
CA LEU A 36 -6.31 2.92 22.78
C LEU A 36 -6.87 1.55 23.16
N ALA A 37 -6.27 0.45 22.70
CA ALA A 37 -6.69 -0.91 23.06
C ALA A 37 -6.20 -1.32 24.46
N TYR A 38 -4.93 -1.06 24.78
CA TYR A 38 -4.28 -1.53 26.02
C TYR A 38 -4.38 -0.54 27.18
N ASP A 39 -4.69 0.72 26.90
CA ASP A 39 -4.79 1.74 27.93
C ASP A 39 -6.04 1.57 28.79
N LYS A 40 -5.94 1.95 30.07
CA LYS A 40 -7.06 1.99 30.99
C LYS A 40 -8.13 2.99 30.53
N LEU A 41 -7.74 4.10 29.91
CA LEU A 41 -8.67 5.10 29.38
C LEU A 41 -9.09 4.74 27.96
N ALA A 42 -10.39 4.63 27.71
CA ALA A 42 -10.96 4.35 26.38
C ALA A 42 -10.89 5.56 25.41
N LYS A 43 -10.76 6.76 25.97
CA LYS A 43 -10.75 8.04 25.26
C LYS A 43 -9.46 8.79 25.61
N ARG A 44 -8.83 9.41 24.62
CA ARG A 44 -7.63 10.25 24.83
C ARG A 44 -7.69 11.53 24.01
N THR A 45 -7.16 12.61 24.59
CA THR A 45 -6.91 13.87 23.87
C THR A 45 -5.62 13.78 23.05
N HIS A 46 -5.41 14.73 22.15
CA HIS A 46 -4.16 14.84 21.39
C HIS A 46 -2.93 14.87 22.30
N ASP A 47 -2.95 15.70 23.35
CA ASP A 47 -1.83 15.85 24.29
C ASP A 47 -1.58 14.56 25.08
N GLY A 48 -2.65 13.87 25.48
CA GLY A 48 -2.55 12.57 26.15
C GLY A 48 -1.88 11.51 25.27
N LEU A 49 -2.23 11.46 23.99
CA LEU A 49 -1.62 10.54 23.03
C LEU A 49 -0.16 10.91 22.73
N LYS A 50 0.13 12.21 22.58
CA LYS A 50 1.49 12.71 22.38
C LYS A 50 2.40 12.34 23.55
N ALA A 51 1.92 12.48 24.78
CA ALA A 51 2.67 12.10 25.99
C ALA A 51 3.00 10.60 26.03
N GLN A 52 2.07 9.74 25.57
CA GLN A 52 2.27 8.29 25.56
C GLN A 52 3.14 7.80 24.41
N LEU A 53 2.92 8.30 23.20
CA LEU A 53 3.68 7.93 22.00
C LEU A 53 5.05 8.60 21.95
N ARG A 54 5.24 9.68 22.73
CA ARG A 54 6.45 10.52 22.73
C ARG A 54 6.80 11.07 21.33
N ARG A 55 5.80 11.16 20.45
CA ARG A 55 5.94 11.69 19.09
C ARG A 55 4.62 12.25 18.59
N ASP A 56 4.73 13.13 17.60
CA ASP A 56 3.62 13.59 16.78
C ASP A 56 3.28 12.54 15.69
N PRO A 57 2.05 12.58 15.15
CA PRO A 57 1.69 11.76 13.99
C PRO A 57 2.57 12.12 12.79
N LEU A 58 2.96 11.12 11.98
CA LEU A 58 3.79 11.34 10.79
C LEU A 58 3.00 11.97 9.65
N THR A 59 1.68 11.75 9.63
CA THR A 59 0.85 11.99 8.43
C THR A 59 -0.30 12.98 8.64
N ALA A 60 -0.42 13.57 9.82
CA ALA A 60 -1.46 14.53 10.19
C ALA A 60 -0.90 15.60 11.13
N SER A 61 -1.67 16.66 11.41
CA SER A 61 -1.31 17.69 12.38
C SER A 61 -1.48 17.20 13.82
N THR A 62 -2.57 16.47 14.09
CA THR A 62 -2.88 15.95 15.42
C THR A 62 -3.32 14.49 15.36
N TRP A 63 -3.20 13.79 16.48
CA TRP A 63 -3.68 12.41 16.62
C TRP A 63 -5.20 12.29 16.45
N THR A 64 -5.95 13.34 16.82
CA THR A 64 -7.40 13.42 16.62
C THR A 64 -7.77 13.51 15.13
N ASP A 65 -6.95 14.18 14.31
CA ASP A 65 -7.19 14.26 12.86
C ASP A 65 -7.04 12.89 12.18
N ILE A 66 -6.15 12.03 12.69
CA ILE A 66 -6.05 10.63 12.23
C ILE A 66 -7.34 9.89 12.56
N GLY A 67 -7.85 10.02 13.79
CA GLY A 67 -9.12 9.44 14.17
C GLY A 67 -10.28 9.92 13.27
N GLN A 68 -10.32 11.21 12.93
CA GLN A 68 -11.36 11.78 12.09
C GLN A 68 -11.27 11.29 10.63
N GLN A 69 -10.06 11.04 10.13
CA GLN A 69 -9.83 10.50 8.79
C GLN A 69 -10.12 9.00 8.69
N HIS A 70 -10.25 8.31 9.82
CA HIS A 70 -10.46 6.85 9.89
C HIS A 70 -11.67 6.47 10.76
N PRO A 71 -12.89 6.92 10.39
CA PRO A 71 -14.11 6.71 11.16
C PRO A 71 -14.56 5.24 11.27
N GLU A 72 -13.98 4.34 10.46
CA GLU A 72 -14.21 2.90 10.52
C GLU A 72 -13.52 2.21 11.71
N LEU A 73 -12.48 2.83 12.28
CA LEU A 73 -11.75 2.29 13.44
C LEU A 73 -11.97 3.16 14.68
N PHE A 74 -12.06 4.47 14.48
CA PHE A 74 -12.07 5.45 15.56
C PHE A 74 -13.34 6.28 15.57
N ARG A 75 -13.72 6.71 16.76
CA ARG A 75 -14.73 7.73 16.98
C ARG A 75 -14.06 8.95 17.58
N VAL A 76 -14.19 10.08 16.92
CA VAL A 76 -13.79 11.37 17.48
C VAL A 76 -15.01 11.98 18.16
N LEU A 77 -14.83 12.34 19.43
CA LEU A 77 -15.83 13.00 20.24
C LEU A 77 -15.42 14.46 20.39
N GLU A 78 -16.37 15.35 20.11
CA GLU A 78 -16.19 16.77 20.40
C GLU A 78 -16.11 16.96 21.92
N ALA A 79 -15.47 18.06 22.33
CA ALA A 79 -15.31 18.37 23.74
C ALA A 79 -16.67 18.44 24.43
N GLU A 80 -16.89 17.56 25.41
CA GLU A 80 -18.06 17.68 26.29
C GLU A 80 -17.92 18.96 27.13
N LYS A 81 -19.05 19.57 27.51
CA LYS A 81 -19.09 20.83 28.29
C LYS A 81 -18.26 20.81 29.58
N HIS A 82 -17.90 19.62 30.08
CA HIS A 82 -17.14 19.43 31.32
C HIS A 82 -15.65 19.08 31.12
N SER A 83 -15.18 18.86 29.89
CA SER A 83 -13.79 18.43 29.62
C SER A 83 -13.06 19.43 28.72
N SER A 84 -12.15 20.23 29.29
CA SER A 84 -11.06 21.06 28.70
C SER A 84 -11.19 21.72 27.31
N GLY A 85 -12.34 21.67 26.62
CA GLY A 85 -12.50 22.12 25.24
C GLY A 85 -11.76 21.27 24.19
N GLN A 86 -11.12 20.16 24.57
CA GLN A 86 -10.30 19.36 23.65
C GLN A 86 -11.08 18.19 23.04
N LYS A 87 -10.90 17.96 21.73
CA LYS A 87 -11.41 16.78 21.04
C LYS A 87 -10.72 15.53 21.58
N THR A 88 -11.48 14.44 21.72
CA THR A 88 -10.95 13.14 22.14
C THR A 88 -11.19 12.10 21.06
N VAL A 89 -10.30 11.11 20.99
CA VAL A 89 -10.42 9.96 20.10
C VAL A 89 -10.53 8.67 20.91
N ALA A 90 -11.40 7.78 20.45
CA ALA A 90 -11.65 6.47 21.05
C ALA A 90 -11.74 5.39 19.98
N LEU A 91 -11.47 4.14 20.36
CA LEU A 91 -11.76 2.98 19.51
C LEU A 91 -13.26 2.68 19.53
N ILE A 92 -13.84 2.44 18.35
CA ILE A 92 -15.26 2.07 18.24
C ILE A 92 -15.55 0.78 19.01
N ALA A 93 -14.64 -0.20 18.94
CA ALA A 93 -14.76 -1.47 19.65
C ALA A 93 -14.90 -1.32 21.17
N ARG A 94 -14.24 -0.31 21.77
CA ARG A 94 -14.36 0.00 23.22
C ARG A 94 -15.59 0.83 23.54
N PHE A 95 -15.97 1.74 22.64
CA PHE A 95 -17.13 2.60 22.84
C PHE A 95 -18.43 1.79 23.01
N VAL A 96 -18.57 0.67 22.30
CA VAL A 96 -19.74 -0.22 22.45
C VAL A 96 -19.79 -0.89 23.82
N GLN A 97 -18.64 -1.16 24.44
CA GLN A 97 -18.56 -1.77 25.78
C GLN A 97 -18.87 -0.75 26.90
N GLU A 98 -18.69 0.53 26.63
CA GLU A 98 -18.89 1.63 27.58
C GLU A 98 -20.38 1.85 27.94
N GLY A 99 -21.31 1.27 27.19
CA GLY A 99 -22.76 1.33 27.47
C GLY A 99 -23.19 0.67 28.78
N ILE A 100 -22.30 -0.03 29.48
CA ILE A 100 -22.53 -0.56 30.83
C ILE A 100 -22.06 0.50 31.83
N LEU A 101 -22.90 1.51 32.05
CA LEU A 101 -22.61 2.59 33.00
C LEU A 101 -22.44 2.01 34.41
N PRO A 102 -21.34 2.32 35.13
CA PRO A 102 -21.32 2.14 36.57
C PRO A 102 -22.29 3.14 37.22
N ASP A 103 -23.04 2.68 38.22
CA ASP A 103 -24.09 3.43 38.94
C ASP A 103 -23.58 4.70 39.66
N ASN A 104 -22.27 4.94 39.67
CA ASN A 104 -21.63 6.09 40.31
C ASN A 104 -21.24 7.16 39.29
N ALA A 105 -22.03 8.25 39.25
CA ALA A 105 -21.90 9.39 38.35
C ALA A 105 -20.58 10.19 38.44
N ASN A 106 -19.66 9.85 39.36
CA ASN A 106 -18.46 10.64 39.65
C ASN A 106 -17.15 9.99 39.19
N GLU A 107 -17.15 8.74 38.72
CA GLU A 107 -15.93 8.13 38.16
C GLU A 107 -15.95 8.17 36.62
N PRO A 108 -14.82 8.55 35.98
CA PRO A 108 -14.73 8.45 34.54
C PRO A 108 -14.93 6.98 34.13
N PRO A 109 -15.76 6.71 33.12
CA PRO A 109 -16.06 5.34 32.69
C PRO A 109 -14.77 4.59 32.36
N LYS A 110 -14.41 3.65 33.22
CA LYS A 110 -13.27 2.75 33.02
C LYS A 110 -13.75 1.58 32.17
N SER A 111 -13.70 1.72 30.85
CA SER A 111 -13.92 0.55 29.99
C SER A 111 -12.77 -0.44 30.20
N PRO A 112 -13.03 -1.76 30.30
CA PRO A 112 -11.95 -2.73 30.36
C PRO A 112 -11.03 -2.60 29.12
N PRO A 113 -9.72 -2.86 29.25
CA PRO A 113 -8.84 -2.99 28.09
C PRO A 113 -9.36 -4.07 27.15
N LEU A 114 -9.10 -3.93 25.85
CA LEU A 114 -9.47 -4.96 24.88
C LEU A 114 -8.63 -6.22 25.11
N SER A 115 -9.21 -7.39 24.81
CA SER A 115 -8.42 -8.62 24.80
C SER A 115 -7.32 -8.54 23.73
N PRO A 116 -6.19 -9.25 23.88
CA PRO A 116 -5.16 -9.32 22.86
C PRO A 116 -5.71 -9.80 21.50
N ASP A 117 -6.65 -10.76 21.52
CA ASP A 117 -7.30 -11.28 20.32
C ASP A 117 -8.15 -10.21 19.61
N GLN A 118 -8.92 -9.43 20.35
CA GLN A 118 -9.70 -8.31 19.79
C GLN A 118 -8.79 -7.24 19.20
N THR A 119 -7.67 -6.95 19.87
CA THR A 119 -6.68 -5.98 19.41
C THR A 119 -6.02 -6.44 18.12
N ASN A 120 -5.62 -7.72 18.04
CA ASN A 120 -5.07 -8.33 16.84
C ASN A 120 -6.08 -8.30 15.67
N ASN A 121 -7.36 -8.56 15.94
CA ASN A 121 -8.41 -8.45 14.91
C ASN A 121 -8.55 -7.02 14.37
N LEU A 122 -8.47 -5.99 15.23
CA LEU A 122 -8.50 -4.58 14.79
C LEU A 122 -7.26 -4.22 13.97
N ILE A 123 -6.07 -4.68 14.38
CA ILE A 123 -4.82 -4.50 13.63
C ILE A 123 -4.95 -5.13 12.23
N ASN A 124 -5.42 -6.38 12.16
CA ASN A 124 -5.63 -7.08 10.90
C ASN A 124 -6.66 -6.38 10.02
N LEU A 125 -7.75 -5.87 10.60
CA LEU A 125 -8.75 -5.09 9.87
C LEU A 125 -8.13 -3.80 9.29
N ALA A 126 -7.32 -3.08 10.07
CA ALA A 126 -6.64 -1.86 9.61
C ALA A 126 -5.67 -2.15 8.44
N ILE A 127 -4.93 -3.26 8.50
CA ILE A 127 -4.06 -3.72 7.41
C ILE A 127 -4.89 -4.04 6.17
N GLN A 128 -5.97 -4.82 6.31
CA GLN A 128 -6.84 -5.18 5.17
C GLN A 128 -7.47 -3.96 4.50
N LEU A 129 -7.93 -2.98 5.28
CA LEU A 129 -8.47 -1.72 4.75
C LEU A 129 -7.40 -0.93 3.99
N HIS A 130 -6.18 -0.86 4.52
CA HIS A 130 -5.06 -0.24 3.83
C HIS A 130 -4.70 -0.96 2.53
N ASP A 131 -4.57 -2.29 2.57
CA ASP A 131 -4.20 -3.10 1.40
C ASP A 131 -5.26 -3.04 0.30
N ARG A 132 -6.54 -3.08 0.66
CA ARG A 132 -7.64 -2.92 -0.29
C ARG A 132 -7.56 -1.58 -1.01
N GLU A 133 -7.12 -0.54 -0.31
CA GLU A 133 -7.06 0.82 -0.83
C GLU A 133 -5.80 1.00 -1.70
N VAL A 134 -4.69 0.33 -1.35
CA VAL A 134 -3.50 0.19 -2.22
C VAL A 134 -3.85 -0.55 -3.50
N GLN A 135 -4.55 -1.69 -3.42
CA GLN A 135 -5.00 -2.45 -4.58
C GLN A 135 -5.91 -1.61 -5.48
N ARG A 136 -6.84 -0.84 -4.91
CA ARG A 136 -7.70 0.09 -5.67
C ARG A 136 -6.88 1.09 -6.48
N ARG A 137 -5.83 1.66 -5.90
CA ARG A 137 -4.91 2.57 -6.61
C ARG A 137 -4.14 1.84 -7.71
N ASP A 138 -3.61 0.65 -7.42
CA ASP A 138 -2.75 -0.07 -8.36
C ASP A 138 -3.52 -0.72 -9.52
N ARG A 139 -4.86 -0.87 -9.42
CA ARG A 139 -5.72 -1.28 -10.54
C ARG A 139 -5.61 -0.36 -11.75
N TRP A 140 -5.33 0.93 -11.56
CA TRP A 140 -5.02 1.82 -12.69
C TRP A 140 -3.80 1.29 -13.45
N LYS A 141 -2.72 0.94 -12.75
CA LYS A 141 -1.48 0.49 -13.39
C LYS A 141 -1.72 -0.79 -14.18
N THR A 142 -2.47 -1.75 -13.65
CA THR A 142 -2.74 -3.00 -14.36
C THR A 142 -3.67 -2.84 -15.56
N VAL A 143 -4.57 -1.86 -15.59
CA VAL A 143 -5.51 -1.67 -16.71
C VAL A 143 -4.99 -0.66 -17.74
N ILE A 144 -4.47 0.48 -17.30
CA ILE A 144 -4.16 1.60 -18.19
C ILE A 144 -2.75 1.47 -18.77
N VAL A 145 -1.78 0.90 -18.05
CA VAL A 145 -0.45 0.66 -18.62
C VAL A 145 -0.50 -0.25 -19.85
N PRO A 146 -1.13 -1.45 -19.82
CA PRO A 146 -1.18 -2.29 -21.02
C PRO A 146 -2.00 -1.66 -22.14
N MET A 147 -3.05 -0.88 -21.81
CA MET A 147 -3.82 -0.15 -22.81
C MET A 147 -2.97 0.90 -23.55
N VAL A 148 -2.20 1.70 -22.82
CA VAL A 148 -1.29 2.70 -23.43
C VAL A 148 -0.17 2.03 -24.21
N VAL A 149 0.41 0.94 -23.70
CA VAL A 149 1.43 0.15 -24.41
C VAL A 149 0.87 -0.40 -25.73
N ALA A 150 -0.36 -0.94 -25.73
CA ALA A 150 -1.00 -1.44 -26.93
C ALA A 150 -1.23 -0.34 -27.99
N ILE A 151 -1.64 0.86 -27.56
CA ILE A 151 -1.82 2.01 -28.45
C ILE A 151 -0.49 2.45 -29.07
N ILE A 152 0.58 2.52 -28.27
CA ILE A 152 1.93 2.88 -28.77
C ILE A 152 2.43 1.81 -29.74
N ALA A 153 2.26 0.52 -29.42
CA ALA A 153 2.67 -0.59 -30.29
C ALA A 153 1.91 -0.59 -31.63
N ALA A 154 0.59 -0.33 -31.60
CA ALA A 154 -0.23 -0.20 -32.80
C ALA A 154 0.17 1.03 -33.64
N GLY A 155 0.49 2.16 -33.00
CA GLY A 155 1.00 3.34 -33.71
C GLY A 155 2.36 3.07 -34.37
N ALA A 156 3.28 2.42 -33.66
CA ALA A 156 4.60 2.08 -34.16
C ALA A 156 4.56 1.09 -35.34
N SER A 157 3.64 0.12 -35.32
CA SER A 157 3.51 -0.86 -36.42
C SER A 157 3.05 -0.21 -37.73
N ILE A 158 2.16 0.78 -37.68
CA ILE A 158 1.71 1.53 -38.86
C ILE A 158 2.87 2.32 -39.47
N VAL A 159 3.65 3.03 -38.65
CA VAL A 159 4.81 3.82 -39.13
C VAL A 159 5.89 2.90 -39.73
N GLY A 160 6.17 1.76 -39.09
CA GLY A 160 7.13 0.78 -39.59
C GLY A 160 6.74 0.20 -40.95
N ALA A 161 5.46 -0.10 -41.17
CA ALA A 161 4.96 -0.63 -42.44
C ALA A 161 5.13 0.35 -43.62
N ILE A 162 4.92 1.65 -43.37
CA ILE A 162 5.10 2.70 -44.40
C ILE A 162 6.58 2.81 -44.81
N ILE A 163 7.50 2.82 -43.84
CA ILE A 163 8.94 2.90 -44.12
C ILE A 163 9.42 1.63 -44.83
N SER A 164 8.97 0.45 -44.41
CA SER A 164 9.37 -0.83 -45.02
C SER A 164 8.96 -0.94 -46.50
N THR A 165 7.79 -0.41 -46.87
CA THR A 165 7.33 -0.42 -48.26
C THR A 165 8.25 0.41 -49.16
N SER A 166 8.79 1.52 -48.67
CA SER A 166 9.69 2.39 -49.45
C SER A 166 11.05 1.75 -49.78
N LYS A 167 11.55 0.84 -48.94
CA LYS A 167 12.85 0.18 -49.14
C LYS A 167 12.81 -0.96 -50.17
N ASN A 168 11.67 -1.60 -50.37
CA ASN A 168 11.57 -2.75 -51.28
C ASN A 168 11.54 -2.34 -52.76
N GLU A 169 11.08 -1.14 -53.10
CA GLU A 169 11.12 -0.67 -54.50
C GLU A 169 12.54 -0.46 -55.02
N SER A 170 13.49 -0.10 -54.15
CA SER A 170 14.91 0.07 -54.54
C SER A 170 15.64 -1.25 -54.78
N ILE A 171 15.21 -2.35 -54.14
CA ILE A 171 15.88 -3.66 -54.25
C ILE A 171 15.39 -4.41 -55.50
N VAL A 172 14.10 -4.31 -55.84
CA VAL A 172 13.54 -4.95 -57.05
C VAL A 172 14.09 -4.33 -58.34
N LYS A 173 14.45 -3.04 -58.34
CA LYS A 173 15.09 -2.42 -59.51
C LYS A 173 16.54 -2.85 -59.70
N ASN A 174 17.25 -3.20 -58.62
CA ASN A 174 18.65 -3.62 -58.70
C ASN A 174 18.82 -5.10 -59.07
N SER A 175 17.88 -5.97 -58.68
CA SER A 175 17.94 -7.41 -58.99
C SER A 175 17.57 -7.75 -60.45
N ILE A 176 16.79 -6.91 -61.12
CA ILE A 176 16.48 -7.10 -62.56
C ILE A 176 17.71 -6.82 -63.44
N SER A 177 18.66 -6.00 -62.98
CA SER A 177 19.94 -5.75 -63.67
C SER A 177 21.01 -6.84 -63.49
N GLU A 178 20.84 -7.78 -62.55
CA GLU A 178 21.82 -8.86 -62.30
C GLU A 178 21.40 -10.24 -62.83
N SER A 179 20.15 -10.42 -63.30
CA SER A 179 19.67 -11.71 -63.79
C SER A 179 20.23 -12.15 -65.17
N THR A 180 21.19 -11.45 -65.76
CA THR A 180 21.81 -11.85 -67.06
C THR A 180 23.27 -12.31 -66.94
N ARG A 181 23.86 -12.39 -65.74
CA ARG A 181 25.19 -12.98 -65.57
C ARG A 181 25.29 -13.72 -64.24
N SER A 182 24.95 -15.00 -64.22
CA SER A 182 25.78 -16.06 -63.59
C SER A 182 25.00 -17.38 -63.58
N SER A 183 25.02 -18.08 -64.71
CA SER A 183 24.99 -19.54 -64.69
C SER A 183 26.44 -20.00 -64.73
N THR A 184 26.92 -20.62 -63.66
CA THR A 184 27.92 -21.69 -63.57
C THR A 184 28.75 -21.53 -62.29
N ALA A 185 28.52 -22.42 -61.32
CA ALA A 185 29.58 -23.14 -60.61
C ALA A 185 28.99 -23.91 -59.44
N THR A 186 28.97 -25.22 -59.63
CA THR A 186 28.94 -26.32 -58.68
C THR A 186 29.81 -26.08 -57.43
N GLN A 187 29.45 -26.74 -56.32
CA GLN A 187 30.32 -27.67 -55.55
C GLN A 187 30.40 -27.42 -54.03
N ASN A 188 29.89 -28.42 -53.30
CA ASN A 188 30.33 -29.04 -52.04
C ASN A 188 31.13 -28.24 -51.00
N GLN A 189 30.66 -28.29 -49.74
CA GLN A 189 31.40 -28.63 -48.50
C GLN A 189 30.38 -28.52 -47.34
N GLU A 190 30.01 -29.58 -46.61
CA GLU A 190 30.78 -30.43 -45.69
C GLU A 190 31.14 -29.75 -44.36
N SER A 191 30.49 -30.27 -43.29
CA SER A 191 30.86 -30.35 -41.87
C SER A 191 31.60 -29.19 -41.17
N GLU A 192 30.95 -28.63 -40.14
CA GLU A 192 31.48 -28.35 -38.79
C GLU A 192 30.27 -27.84 -37.97
N LYS A 193 29.62 -28.62 -37.10
CA LYS A 193 30.06 -29.02 -35.75
C LYS A 193 30.84 -27.93 -35.03
N SER A 194 30.12 -27.04 -34.35
CA SER A 194 30.65 -26.27 -33.24
C SER A 194 29.59 -26.18 -32.15
N ASP A 195 29.88 -26.86 -31.06
CA ASP A 195 29.26 -26.70 -29.76
C ASP A 195 29.20 -25.21 -29.40
N LEU A 196 28.02 -24.71 -29.04
CA LEU A 196 27.93 -23.44 -28.30
C LEU A 196 27.14 -23.66 -27.02
N ALA A 197 27.88 -23.44 -25.95
CA ALA A 197 27.56 -23.71 -24.58
C ALA A 197 26.28 -22.98 -24.12
N ILE A 198 25.47 -23.74 -23.40
CA ILE A 198 24.46 -23.26 -22.47
C ILE A 198 25.21 -22.76 -21.24
N PRO A 199 25.16 -21.46 -20.87
CA PRO A 199 25.56 -21.06 -19.54
C PRO A 199 24.48 -21.47 -18.54
N GLU A 200 24.85 -22.40 -17.67
CA GLU A 200 24.20 -22.70 -16.40
C GLU A 200 24.05 -21.41 -15.57
N GLU A 201 22.82 -20.95 -15.37
CA GLU A 201 22.49 -19.95 -14.35
C GLU A 201 21.61 -20.58 -13.26
N GLN A 202 22.05 -21.73 -12.74
CA GLN A 202 21.51 -22.35 -11.53
C GLN A 202 22.58 -22.40 -10.44
N ALA A 203 22.73 -21.32 -9.66
CA ALA A 203 23.54 -21.37 -8.44
C ALA A 203 23.26 -20.22 -7.43
N ILE A 204 22.01 -19.80 -7.19
CA ILE A 204 21.74 -18.85 -6.09
C ILE A 204 20.38 -19.10 -5.40
N ILE A 205 20.08 -20.31 -4.91
CA ILE A 205 19.06 -20.51 -3.85
C ILE A 205 19.43 -21.72 -2.97
N GLU A 206 20.56 -21.69 -2.25
CA GLU A 206 20.79 -22.70 -1.18
C GLU A 206 21.80 -22.25 -0.10
N LYS A 207 21.60 -21.08 0.54
CA LYS A 207 22.42 -20.68 1.71
C LYS A 207 21.73 -19.90 2.84
N GLN A 208 20.42 -20.07 3.06
CA GLN A 208 19.76 -19.43 4.23
C GLN A 208 18.79 -20.33 5.02
N LYS A 209 19.03 -21.64 5.11
CA LYS A 209 18.21 -22.55 5.95
C LYS A 209 18.97 -23.25 7.08
N ASN A 210 20.08 -22.69 7.57
CA ASN A 210 20.80 -23.26 8.72
C ASN A 210 21.48 -22.16 9.55
N LYS A 211 20.70 -21.34 10.23
CA LYS A 211 21.20 -20.48 11.31
C LYS A 211 20.04 -19.96 12.16
N GLU A 212 19.43 -20.81 12.97
CA GLU A 212 18.72 -20.42 14.21
C GLU A 212 18.19 -21.64 14.99
N ASP A 213 19.07 -22.61 15.26
CA ASP A 213 18.88 -23.53 16.38
C ASP A 213 20.07 -23.35 17.33
N GLY A 214 19.79 -22.83 18.52
CA GLY A 214 20.75 -22.82 19.63
C GLY A 214 21.07 -21.44 20.22
N SER A 215 20.18 -20.92 21.07
CA SER A 215 20.63 -20.06 22.17
C SER A 215 19.85 -20.33 23.45
N SER A 216 20.40 -21.30 24.18
CA SER A 216 20.61 -21.32 25.62
C SER A 216 19.51 -20.85 26.57
N ALA A 217 18.99 -21.86 27.27
CA ALA A 217 18.56 -21.83 28.65
C ALA A 217 19.46 -20.97 29.56
N ASN A 218 18.87 -20.04 30.30
CA ASN A 218 19.30 -19.71 31.66
C ASN A 218 18.17 -18.96 32.40
N SER A 219 17.27 -19.69 33.06
CA SER A 219 16.37 -19.08 34.06
C SER A 219 16.73 -19.64 35.43
N LYS A 220 17.49 -18.82 36.16
CA LYS A 220 17.97 -19.07 37.51
C LYS A 220 16.84 -18.71 38.48
N ILE A 221 16.23 -19.75 39.05
CA ILE A 221 15.22 -19.62 40.11
C ILE A 221 15.94 -19.15 41.39
N VAL A 222 15.56 -17.98 41.89
CA VAL A 222 15.94 -17.48 43.22
C VAL A 222 14.70 -17.58 44.13
N PRO A 223 14.72 -18.39 45.21
CA PRO A 223 13.68 -18.35 46.22
C PRO A 223 13.96 -17.19 47.19
N ASN A 224 13.00 -16.28 47.33
CA ASN A 224 13.04 -15.27 48.39
C ASN A 224 12.35 -15.82 49.65
N LYS A 225 13.12 -15.95 50.73
CA LYS A 225 12.68 -16.18 52.10
C LYS A 225 12.80 -14.85 52.85
N SER A 226 11.69 -14.35 53.41
CA SER A 226 11.51 -13.88 54.79
C SER A 226 10.20 -13.12 54.90
#